data_AF-A0A4V3H300-F1
#
_entry.id   AF-A0A4V3H300-F1
#
_cell.length_a   1.000
_cell.length_b   1.000
_cell.length_c   1.000
_cell.angle_alpha   90.00
_cell.angle_beta   90.00
_cell.angle_gamma   90.00
#
_symmetry.space_group_name_H-M   'P 1'
#
loop_
_entity.id
_entity.type
_entity.pdbx_description
1 polymer ?
#
loop_
_entity_poly.entity_id
_entity_poly.type
_entity_poly.pdbx_seq_one_letter_code
_entity_poly.pdbx_strand_id
1 'polypeptide(L)'
;MRIFAFLFFLVFINGCSTRTISYDREKILKKYSIDYKIFVDDENLDFSTTYLDKNNIKTVLIDKKKKELKINQISKVDLFDLKNLNLDSLSSGRRGWDKKKIVLLIINGKVIPDSLKIKTKLDPNAIKSFEIVSEEKLNNLTFCRRIEGDFLVIKTK
;
A
#
# COMPACT_ATOMS: atom_id res chain seq x y z
N MET A 1 4.13 55.94 1.00
CA MET A 1 3.68 54.79 1.83
C MET A 1 2.67 53.87 1.13
N ARG A 2 2.68 53.72 -0.21
CA ARG A 2 1.73 52.83 -0.93
C ARG A 2 2.30 51.45 -1.26
N ILE A 3 3.63 51.31 -1.33
CA ILE A 3 4.32 50.05 -1.67
C ILE A 3 4.37 49.07 -0.49
N PHE A 4 4.48 49.56 0.75
CA PHE A 4 4.51 48.70 1.93
C PHE A 4 3.19 47.95 2.17
N ALA A 5 2.05 48.56 1.85
CA ALA A 5 0.74 47.90 1.94
C ALA A 5 0.60 46.75 0.92
N PHE A 6 1.18 46.89 -0.27
CA PHE A 6 1.19 45.86 -1.30
C PHE A 6 2.09 44.66 -0.92
N LEU A 7 3.24 44.94 -0.29
CA LEU A 7 4.13 43.93 0.28
C LEU A 7 3.48 43.17 1.44
N PHE A 8 2.73 43.86 2.31
CA PHE A 8 2.02 43.21 3.42
C PHE A 8 0.90 42.29 2.93
N PHE A 9 0.18 42.65 1.85
CA PHE A 9 -0.84 41.80 1.24
C PHE A 9 -0.27 40.52 0.61
N LEU A 10 0.94 40.57 0.04
CA LEU A 10 1.63 39.40 -0.54
C LEU A 10 2.04 38.35 0.50
N VAL A 11 2.24 38.75 1.76
CA VAL A 11 2.63 37.81 2.83
C VAL A 11 1.43 37.00 3.33
N PHE A 12 0.21 37.56 3.33
CA PHE A 12 -1.00 36.88 3.81
C PHE A 12 -1.57 35.83 2.83
N ILE A 13 -1.24 35.89 1.54
CA ILE A 13 -1.68 34.89 0.54
C ILE A 13 -0.95 33.54 0.65
N ASN A 14 0.11 33.48 1.47
CA ASN A 14 0.77 32.22 1.85
C ASN A 14 0.07 31.53 3.04
N GLY A 15 -1.21 31.85 3.27
CA GLY A 15 -2.04 31.28 4.32
C GLY A 15 -1.97 29.75 4.35
N CYS A 16 -1.72 29.22 5.55
CA CYS A 16 -1.60 27.81 5.92
C CYS A 16 -2.09 26.83 4.85
N SER A 17 -1.17 26.36 4.02
CA SER A 17 -1.46 25.40 2.95
C SER A 17 -1.50 23.95 3.44
N THR A 18 -1.68 23.75 4.76
CA THR A 18 -1.80 22.44 5.37
C THR A 18 -3.26 22.10 5.56
N ARG A 19 -3.69 20.93 5.07
CA ARG A 19 -5.06 20.44 5.29
C ARG A 19 -5.08 18.99 5.72
N THR A 20 -6.06 18.63 6.53
CA THR A 20 -6.35 17.23 6.87
C THR A 20 -7.29 16.63 5.83
N ILE A 21 -7.10 15.36 5.49
CA ILE A 21 -8.03 14.57 4.68
C ILE A 21 -8.32 13.23 5.36
N SER A 22 -9.44 12.61 5.02
CA SER A 22 -9.70 11.22 5.38
C SER A 22 -8.74 10.29 4.65
N TYR A 23 -8.32 9.22 5.33
CA TYR A 23 -7.48 8.19 4.72
C TYR A 23 -8.27 7.39 3.68
N ASP A 24 -7.77 7.42 2.45
CA ASP A 24 -8.23 6.64 1.32
C ASP A 24 -6.99 6.36 0.45
N ARG A 25 -6.52 5.11 0.48
CA ARG A 25 -5.28 4.71 -0.18
C ARG A 25 -5.32 4.96 -1.68
N GLU A 26 -6.41 4.61 -2.35
CA GLU A 26 -6.53 4.74 -3.81
C GLU A 26 -6.55 6.20 -4.23
N LYS A 27 -7.33 7.02 -3.51
CA LYS A 27 -7.36 8.46 -3.73
C LYS A 27 -6.02 9.11 -3.48
N ILE A 28 -5.30 8.68 -2.43
CA ILE A 28 -3.96 9.20 -2.12
C ILE A 28 -2.97 8.84 -3.22
N LEU A 29 -2.94 7.57 -3.64
CA LEU A 29 -2.06 7.13 -4.72
C LEU A 29 -2.34 7.88 -6.01
N LYS A 30 -3.61 7.95 -6.44
CA LYS A 30 -3.98 8.60 -7.70
C LYS A 30 -3.62 10.08 -7.72
N LYS A 31 -3.75 10.79 -6.60
CA LYS A 31 -3.64 12.25 -6.56
C LYS A 31 -2.28 12.77 -6.11
N TYR A 32 -1.57 12.06 -5.24
CA TYR A 32 -0.39 12.59 -4.57
C TYR A 32 0.88 11.78 -4.81
N SER A 33 0.81 10.49 -5.19
CA SER A 33 2.02 9.66 -5.31
C SER A 33 3.03 10.13 -6.36
N ILE A 34 2.61 10.93 -7.35
CA ILE A 34 3.48 11.43 -8.41
C ILE A 34 4.26 12.67 -7.94
N ASP A 35 3.59 13.60 -7.27
CA ASP A 35 4.13 14.94 -7.01
C ASP A 35 4.51 15.19 -5.55
N TYR A 36 4.11 14.31 -4.63
CA TYR A 36 4.29 14.49 -3.19
C TYR A 36 5.17 13.41 -2.60
N LYS A 37 6.02 13.81 -1.65
CA LYS A 37 6.70 12.86 -0.76
C LYS A 37 5.71 12.38 0.30
N ILE A 38 5.60 11.08 0.48
CA ILE A 38 4.66 10.48 1.44
C ILE A 38 5.45 9.95 2.64
N PHE A 39 5.06 10.43 3.81
CA PHE A 39 5.64 10.02 5.08
C PHE A 39 4.60 9.27 5.90
N VAL A 40 5.02 8.18 6.54
CA VAL A 40 4.25 7.44 7.53
C VAL A 40 5.01 7.51 8.85
N ASP A 41 4.43 8.13 9.88
CA ASP A 41 5.10 8.37 11.17
C ASP A 41 6.51 8.99 11.00
N ASP A 42 6.58 10.03 10.16
CA ASP A 42 7.80 10.75 9.74
C ASP A 42 8.86 9.93 8.97
N GLU A 43 8.59 8.65 8.66
CA GLU A 43 9.42 7.85 7.77
C GLU A 43 8.97 7.99 6.32
N ASN A 44 9.92 8.28 5.42
CA ASN A 44 9.65 8.31 3.99
C ASN A 44 9.55 6.87 3.45
N LEU A 45 8.33 6.42 3.17
CA LEU A 45 8.04 5.08 2.66
C LEU A 45 7.48 5.15 1.25
N ASP A 46 7.81 4.15 0.43
CA ASP A 46 7.14 3.96 -0.86
C ASP A 46 5.68 3.51 -0.60
N PHE A 47 4.78 4.49 -0.58
CA PHE A 47 3.37 4.26 -0.34
C PHE A 47 2.71 3.41 -1.44
N SER A 48 3.30 3.33 -2.64
CA SER A 48 2.77 2.50 -3.73
C SER A 48 2.83 1.00 -3.43
N THR A 49 3.81 0.60 -2.60
CA THR A 49 4.03 -0.78 -2.16
C THR A 49 3.78 -0.98 -0.66
N THR A 50 3.32 0.06 0.04
CA THR A 50 2.96 -0.03 1.46
C THR A 50 1.44 -0.10 1.64
N TYR A 51 0.99 -1.00 2.52
CA TYR A 51 -0.41 -1.20 2.85
C TYR A 51 -0.60 -1.07 4.36
N LEU A 52 -1.33 -0.05 4.79
CA LEU A 52 -1.57 0.28 6.20
C LEU A 52 -2.99 -0.08 6.62
N ASP A 53 -3.20 -0.43 7.90
CA ASP A 53 -4.55 -0.59 8.43
C ASP A 53 -5.24 0.78 8.53
N LYS A 54 -6.32 0.95 7.77
CA LYS A 54 -7.14 2.16 7.78
C LYS A 54 -7.63 2.52 9.19
N ASN A 55 -7.90 1.53 10.03
CA ASN A 55 -8.40 1.74 11.40
C ASN A 55 -7.30 2.24 12.36
N ASN A 56 -6.03 2.06 11.99
CA ASN A 56 -4.89 2.56 12.75
C ASN A 56 -4.40 3.93 12.23
N ILE A 57 -5.12 4.58 11.32
CA ILE A 57 -4.75 5.92 10.86
C ILE A 57 -5.41 7.00 11.73
N LYS A 58 -4.59 7.80 12.40
CA LYS A 58 -5.04 8.93 13.22
C LYS A 58 -5.37 10.13 12.36
N THR A 59 -4.43 10.56 11.52
CA THR A 59 -4.60 11.71 10.63
C THR A 59 -3.80 11.57 9.34
N VAL A 60 -4.29 12.21 8.28
CA VAL A 60 -3.54 12.41 7.04
C VAL A 60 -3.49 13.91 6.75
N LEU A 61 -2.28 14.47 6.77
CA LEU A 61 -2.01 15.89 6.57
C LEU A 61 -1.33 16.10 5.21
N ILE A 62 -1.77 17.09 4.46
CA ILE A 62 -1.15 17.50 3.21
C ILE A 62 -0.58 18.89 3.39
N ASP A 63 0.72 19.04 3.24
CA ASP A 63 1.40 20.32 3.11
C ASP A 63 1.67 20.57 1.62
N LYS A 64 0.87 21.43 0.98
CA LYS A 64 1.07 21.72 -0.45
C LYS A 64 2.30 22.58 -0.72
N LYS A 65 2.78 23.34 0.27
CA LYS A 65 3.96 24.21 0.11
C LYS A 65 5.22 23.36 0.00
N LYS A 66 5.32 22.33 0.85
CA LYS A 66 6.43 21.37 0.84
C LYS A 66 6.21 20.21 -0.14
N LYS A 67 4.99 20.05 -0.67
CA LYS A 67 4.55 18.86 -1.41
C LYS A 67 4.78 17.59 -0.60
N GLU A 68 4.31 17.61 0.65
CA GLU A 68 4.41 16.48 1.57
C GLU A 68 3.02 16.01 1.96
N LEU A 69 2.87 14.69 2.06
CA LEU A 69 1.70 14.06 2.65
C LEU A 69 2.18 13.23 3.84
N LYS A 70 1.70 13.55 5.04
CA LYS A 70 2.05 12.88 6.28
C LYS A 70 0.88 12.05 6.78
N ILE A 71 1.10 10.76 6.97
CA ILE A 71 0.17 9.80 7.54
C ILE A 71 0.66 9.50 8.95
N ASN A 72 -0.14 9.83 9.95
CA ASN A 72 0.18 9.53 11.35
C ASN A 72 -0.71 8.39 11.83
N GLN A 73 -0.10 7.36 12.41
CA GLN A 73 -0.82 6.23 12.97
C GLN A 73 -1.27 6.51 14.40
N ILE A 74 -2.28 5.78 14.89
CA ILE A 74 -2.70 5.84 16.30
C ILE A 74 -1.60 5.23 17.16
N SER A 75 -1.09 4.08 16.73
CA SER A 75 0.10 3.43 17.26
C SER A 75 0.99 3.00 16.10
N LYS A 76 2.30 3.24 16.22
CA LYS A 76 3.28 2.75 15.25
C LYS A 76 3.25 1.22 15.23
N VAL A 77 3.16 0.64 14.04
CA VAL A 77 3.11 -0.81 13.84
C VAL A 77 4.31 -1.23 13.01
N ASP A 78 4.92 -2.34 13.38
CA ASP A 78 5.98 -2.94 12.59
C ASP A 78 5.39 -3.55 11.32
N LEU A 79 5.76 -2.94 10.19
CA LEU A 79 5.31 -3.41 8.89
C LEU A 79 6.04 -4.69 8.51
N PHE A 80 5.27 -5.68 8.09
CA PHE A 80 5.77 -6.95 7.61
C PHE A 80 6.28 -6.83 6.17
N ASP A 81 7.55 -7.21 5.94
CA ASP A 81 8.10 -7.33 4.59
C ASP A 81 7.51 -8.56 3.88
N LEU A 82 6.86 -8.35 2.73
CA LEU A 82 6.20 -9.43 2.00
C LEU A 82 7.17 -10.52 1.52
N LYS A 83 8.44 -10.17 1.28
CA LYS A 83 9.49 -11.15 0.93
C LYS A 83 9.72 -12.20 2.03
N ASN A 84 9.39 -11.87 3.29
CA ASN A 84 9.54 -12.77 4.43
C ASN A 84 8.31 -13.65 4.64
N LEU A 85 7.32 -13.59 3.74
CA LEU A 85 6.11 -14.41 3.84
C LEU A 85 6.47 -15.88 3.72
N ASN A 86 6.52 -16.54 4.87
CA ASN A 86 6.77 -17.97 4.92
C ASN A 86 5.47 -18.75 4.73
N LEU A 87 5.40 -19.46 3.61
CA LEU A 87 4.27 -20.31 3.23
C LEU A 87 4.55 -21.80 3.55
N ASP A 88 5.58 -22.12 4.35
CA ASP A 88 5.97 -23.51 4.72
C ASP A 88 4.80 -24.24 5.38
N SER A 89 4.12 -23.54 6.29
CA SER A 89 2.99 -24.08 7.03
C SER A 89 1.82 -24.50 6.14
N LEU A 90 1.67 -23.91 4.95
CA LEU A 90 0.61 -24.29 4.01
C LEU A 90 0.85 -25.64 3.33
N SER A 91 2.10 -26.12 3.31
CA SER A 91 2.45 -27.45 2.78
C SER A 91 2.20 -28.57 3.78
N SER A 92 2.07 -28.24 5.07
CA SER A 92 1.84 -29.22 6.13
C SER A 92 0.54 -29.99 5.88
N GLY A 93 0.64 -31.32 5.75
CA GLY A 93 -0.50 -32.21 5.52
C GLY A 93 -1.00 -32.29 4.07
N ARG A 94 -0.43 -31.54 3.12
CA ARG A 94 -0.79 -31.61 1.69
C ARG A 94 0.24 -32.40 0.90
N ARG A 95 -0.02 -33.71 0.74
CA ARG A 95 0.85 -34.61 -0.02
C ARG A 95 1.02 -34.08 -1.46
N GLY A 96 2.25 -33.74 -1.86
CA GLY A 96 2.57 -33.23 -3.19
C GLY A 96 2.41 -31.72 -3.42
N TRP A 97 2.17 -30.92 -2.37
CA TRP A 97 2.13 -29.46 -2.47
C TRP A 97 3.49 -28.86 -2.08
N ASP A 98 4.30 -28.50 -3.08
CA ASP A 98 5.52 -27.71 -2.91
C ASP A 98 5.16 -26.21 -3.02
N LYS A 99 5.73 -25.35 -2.16
CA LYS A 99 5.61 -23.88 -2.25
C LYS A 99 5.93 -23.32 -3.63
N LYS A 100 6.78 -24.03 -4.40
CA LYS A 100 7.09 -23.70 -5.80
C LYS A 100 5.85 -23.64 -6.69
N LYS A 101 4.68 -24.05 -6.20
CA LYS A 101 3.40 -23.83 -6.88
C LYS A 101 2.91 -22.39 -6.81
N ILE A 102 3.25 -21.53 -5.85
CA ILE A 102 2.70 -20.16 -5.85
C ILE A 102 3.46 -19.28 -6.85
N VAL A 103 2.89 -19.19 -8.06
CA VAL A 103 3.50 -18.47 -9.18
C VAL A 103 3.11 -17.00 -9.26
N LEU A 104 2.00 -16.63 -8.62
CA LEU A 104 1.51 -15.25 -8.65
C LEU A 104 1.04 -14.80 -7.28
N LEU A 105 1.40 -13.57 -6.93
CA LEU A 105 0.90 -12.89 -5.75
C LEU A 105 0.05 -11.70 -6.19
N ILE A 106 -1.15 -11.57 -5.64
CA ILE A 106 -2.10 -10.52 -5.95
C ILE A 106 -2.52 -9.84 -4.65
N ILE A 107 -2.43 -8.52 -4.58
CA ILE A 107 -2.96 -7.72 -3.46
C ILE A 107 -4.03 -6.77 -3.98
N ASN A 108 -5.26 -6.87 -3.46
CA ASN A 108 -6.41 -6.06 -3.89
C ASN A 108 -6.62 -6.07 -5.42
N GLY A 109 -6.47 -7.23 -6.06
CA GLY A 109 -6.61 -7.37 -7.51
C GLY A 109 -5.39 -6.89 -8.32
N LYS A 110 -4.36 -6.30 -7.69
CA LYS A 110 -3.11 -5.91 -8.37
C LYS A 110 -2.07 -7.03 -8.26
N VAL A 111 -1.53 -7.45 -9.39
CA VAL A 111 -0.41 -8.38 -9.45
C VAL A 111 0.85 -7.73 -8.87
N ILE A 112 1.52 -8.44 -7.97
CA ILE A 112 2.78 -8.02 -7.36
C ILE A 112 3.92 -8.86 -7.97
N PRO A 113 4.70 -8.30 -8.92
CA PRO A 113 5.85 -8.98 -9.47
C PRO A 113 6.95 -9.15 -8.42
N ASP A 114 7.88 -10.08 -8.65
CA ASP A 114 8.94 -10.42 -7.69
C ASP A 114 9.80 -9.21 -7.29
N SER A 115 10.08 -8.31 -8.23
CA SER A 115 10.81 -7.06 -7.96
C SER A 115 10.09 -6.14 -6.95
N LEU A 116 8.76 -6.15 -6.93
CA LEU A 116 7.96 -5.39 -5.97
C LEU A 116 7.73 -6.16 -4.67
N LYS A 117 7.76 -7.51 -4.66
CA LYS A 117 7.63 -8.29 -3.42
C LYS A 117 8.67 -7.87 -2.37
N ILE A 118 9.90 -7.61 -2.80
CA ILE A 118 11.01 -7.19 -1.92
C ILE A 118 10.76 -5.84 -1.23
N LYS A 119 10.03 -4.94 -1.91
CA LYS A 119 9.72 -3.58 -1.44
C LYS A 119 8.33 -3.47 -0.83
N THR A 120 7.53 -4.53 -0.91
CA THR A 120 6.15 -4.50 -0.44
C THR A 120 6.11 -4.72 1.05
N LYS A 121 5.53 -3.75 1.75
CA LYS A 121 5.36 -3.74 3.20
C LYS A 121 3.88 -3.76 3.54
N LEU A 122 3.52 -4.57 4.54
CA LEU A 122 2.13 -4.79 4.91
C LEU A 122 1.98 -4.66 6.42
N ASP A 123 1.06 -3.82 6.87
CA ASP A 123 0.55 -3.89 8.24
C ASP A 123 -0.26 -5.20 8.35
N PRO A 124 0.08 -6.11 9.29
CA PRO A 124 -0.67 -7.36 9.45
C PRO A 124 -2.16 -7.14 9.70
N ASN A 125 -2.52 -6.07 10.41
CA ASN A 125 -3.90 -5.72 10.72
C ASN A 125 -4.65 -5.14 9.51
N ALA A 126 -3.94 -4.73 8.46
CA ALA A 126 -4.56 -4.32 7.21
C ALA A 126 -5.15 -5.51 6.44
N ILE A 127 -4.69 -6.74 6.71
CA ILE A 127 -5.18 -7.92 5.99
C ILE A 127 -6.62 -8.21 6.41
N LYS A 128 -7.47 -8.37 5.39
CA LYS A 128 -8.85 -8.83 5.53
C LYS A 128 -8.96 -10.33 5.31
N SER A 129 -8.25 -10.86 4.30
CA SER A 129 -8.27 -12.29 3.99
C SER A 129 -7.07 -12.73 3.17
N PHE A 130 -6.71 -14.01 3.32
CA PHE A 130 -5.84 -14.75 2.42
C PHE A 130 -6.66 -15.80 1.67
N GLU A 131 -6.45 -15.90 0.37
CA GLU A 131 -7.06 -16.92 -0.48
C GLU A 131 -5.99 -17.53 -1.37
N ILE A 132 -6.00 -18.86 -1.49
CA ILE A 132 -5.18 -19.59 -2.46
C ILE A 132 -6.13 -20.04 -3.56
N VAL A 133 -5.89 -19.57 -4.78
CA VAL A 133 -6.60 -20.05 -5.97
C VAL A 133 -5.75 -21.15 -6.58
N SER A 134 -6.24 -22.38 -6.52
CA SER A 134 -5.48 -23.53 -7.00
C SER A 134 -5.33 -23.54 -8.53
N GLU A 135 -4.25 -24.13 -9.00
CA GLU A 135 -4.00 -24.44 -10.42
C GLU A 135 -5.24 -25.06 -11.09
N GLU A 136 -5.88 -26.04 -10.43
CA GLU A 136 -7.06 -26.72 -10.94
C GLU A 136 -8.22 -25.74 -11.17
N LYS A 137 -8.50 -24.88 -10.19
CA LYS A 137 -9.55 -23.86 -10.30
C LYS A 137 -9.22 -22.85 -11.39
N LEU A 138 -7.95 -22.50 -11.57
CA LEU A 138 -7.49 -21.58 -12.61
C LEU A 138 -7.60 -22.17 -14.03
N ASN A 139 -7.20 -23.43 -14.20
CA ASN A 139 -7.26 -24.13 -15.49
C ASN A 139 -8.71 -24.41 -15.92
N ASN A 140 -9.62 -24.62 -14.97
CA ASN A 140 -11.05 -24.73 -15.28
C ASN A 140 -11.69 -23.40 -15.73
N LEU A 141 -11.04 -22.25 -15.44
CA LEU A 141 -11.51 -20.92 -15.83
C LEU A 141 -10.81 -20.40 -17.10
N THR A 142 -9.75 -21.05 -17.57
CA THR A 142 -8.91 -20.58 -18.69
C THR A 142 -8.97 -21.57 -19.85
N PHE A 143 -9.65 -21.18 -20.94
CA PHE A 143 -9.92 -22.10 -22.06
C PHE A 143 -8.68 -22.46 -22.92
N CYS A 144 -7.62 -21.66 -22.91
CA CYS A 144 -6.52 -21.81 -23.89
C CYS A 144 -5.09 -21.69 -23.34
N ARG A 145 -4.92 -21.41 -22.04
CA ARG A 145 -3.58 -21.28 -21.43
C ARG A 145 -3.56 -22.00 -20.11
N ARG A 146 -2.83 -23.11 -20.07
CA ARG A 146 -2.56 -23.83 -18.83
C ARG A 146 -1.69 -22.95 -17.94
N ILE A 147 -2.18 -22.68 -16.75
CA ILE A 147 -1.43 -22.06 -15.67
C ILE A 147 -0.78 -23.19 -14.89
N GLU A 148 0.53 -23.08 -14.66
CA GLU A 148 1.27 -24.03 -13.83
C GLU A 148 1.49 -23.37 -12.47
N GLY A 149 0.77 -23.84 -11.45
CA GLY A 149 0.83 -23.28 -10.10
C GLY A 149 -0.42 -22.53 -9.63
N ASP A 150 -0.42 -22.26 -8.32
CA ASP A 150 -1.46 -21.59 -7.56
C ASP A 150 -1.20 -20.08 -7.48
N PHE A 151 -2.25 -19.31 -7.24
CA PHE A 151 -2.16 -17.88 -6.94
C PHE A 151 -2.43 -17.61 -5.47
N LEU A 152 -1.63 -16.74 -4.85
CA LEU A 152 -1.92 -16.18 -3.55
C LEU A 152 -2.60 -14.82 -3.69
N VAL A 153 -3.82 -14.71 -3.19
CA VAL A 153 -4.61 -13.49 -3.19
C VAL A 153 -4.74 -12.95 -1.77
N ILE A 154 -4.28 -11.72 -1.57
CA ILE A 154 -4.40 -10.99 -0.31
C ILE A 154 -5.41 -9.86 -0.54
N LYS A 155 -6.42 -9.77 0.32
CA LYS A 155 -7.32 -8.62 0.36
C LYS A 155 -7.02 -7.83 1.62
N THR A 156 -6.89 -6.52 1.49
CA THR A 156 -6.77 -5.61 2.64
C THR A 156 -8.13 -5.01 2.99
N LYS A 157 -8.23 -4.43 4.18
CA LYS A 157 -9.37 -3.63 4.65
C LYS A 157 -9.49 -2.31 3.90
#